data_AF-A0A2N2LTF1-F1
#
_entry.id   AF-A0A2N2LTF1-F1
#
_cell.length_a   1.000
_cell.length_b   1.000
_cell.length_c   1.000
_cell.angle_alpha   90.00
_cell.angle_beta   90.00
_cell.angle_gamma   90.00
#
_symmetry.space_group_name_H-M   'P 1'
#
loop_
_entity.id
_entity.type
_entity.pdbx_description
1 polymer ?
#
loop_
_entity_poly.entity_id
_entity_poly.type
_entity_poly.pdbx_seq_one_letter_code
_entity_poly.pdbx_strand_id
1 'polypeptide(L)'
;MSKRNSFIFITAMILAITWTTIAGAAEIVIGFTGPLSGPAAEYGQDCVTGVDLAIRDINGAGGITVGGKNYTFRLEKMDDL
;
A
#
# COMPACT_ATOMS: atom_id res chain seq x y z
N MET A 1 -9.27 -47.32 8.76
CA MET A 1 -7.98 -46.66 8.48
C MET A 1 -8.07 -45.47 7.50
N SER A 2 -9.16 -45.30 6.73
CA SER A 2 -9.30 -44.18 5.77
C SER A 2 -9.65 -42.81 6.39
N LYS A 3 -10.49 -42.78 7.43
CA LYS A 3 -10.97 -41.51 8.04
C LYS A 3 -9.88 -40.74 8.80
N ARG A 4 -8.97 -41.45 9.48
CA ARG A 4 -7.83 -40.85 10.19
C ARG A 4 -6.81 -40.23 9.23
N ASN A 5 -6.55 -40.90 8.10
CA ASN A 5 -5.67 -40.39 7.06
C ASN A 5 -6.29 -39.19 6.34
N SER A 6 -7.61 -39.22 6.08
CA SER A 6 -8.33 -38.07 5.51
C SER A 6 -8.31 -36.84 6.44
N PHE A 7 -8.44 -37.04 7.74
CA PHE A 7 -8.34 -35.95 8.73
C PHE A 7 -6.92 -35.34 8.74
N ILE A 8 -5.88 -36.17 8.70
CA ILE A 8 -4.48 -35.70 8.62
C ILE A 8 -4.22 -34.92 7.34
N PHE A 9 -4.77 -35.38 6.20
CA PHE A 9 -4.64 -34.67 4.91
C PHE A 9 -5.32 -33.30 4.92
N ILE A 10 -6.52 -33.21 5.50
CA ILE A 10 -7.25 -31.93 5.59
C ILE A 10 -6.50 -30.96 6.52
N THR A 11 -6.00 -31.42 7.66
CA THR A 11 -5.22 -30.59 8.58
C THR A 11 -3.90 -30.12 7.95
N ALA A 12 -3.22 -30.97 7.19
CA ALA A 12 -2.00 -30.60 6.47
C ALA A 12 -2.27 -29.56 5.35
N MET A 13 -3.42 -29.66 4.67
CA MET A 13 -3.82 -28.71 3.63
C MET A 13 -4.18 -27.33 4.21
N ILE A 14 -4.84 -27.29 5.38
CA ILE A 14 -5.14 -26.05 6.10
C ILE A 14 -3.86 -25.38 6.59
N LEU A 15 -2.89 -26.16 7.10
CA LEU A 15 -1.59 -25.63 7.54
C LEU A 15 -0.76 -25.06 6.36
N ALA A 16 -0.85 -25.67 5.17
CA ALA A 16 -0.17 -25.18 3.97
C ALA A 16 -0.73 -23.83 3.46
N ILE A 17 -2.02 -23.55 3.68
CA ILE A 17 -2.65 -22.27 3.27
C ILE A 17 -2.19 -21.12 4.18
N THR A 18 -1.84 -21.40 5.45
CA THR A 18 -1.41 -20.38 6.43
C THR A 18 -0.01 -19.80 6.20
N TRP A 19 0.76 -20.32 5.25
CA TRP A 19 2.06 -19.76 4.85
C TRP A 19 1.99 -18.76 3.70
N THR A 20 0.80 -18.42 3.22
CA THR A 20 0.65 -17.20 2.41
C THR A 20 0.85 -16.02 3.34
N THR A 21 2.10 -15.57 3.44
CA THR A 21 2.43 -14.29 4.05
C THR A 21 1.57 -13.25 3.34
N ILE A 22 0.61 -12.67 4.07
CA ILE A 22 0.07 -11.37 3.73
C ILE A 22 1.23 -10.42 3.97
N ALA A 23 2.16 -10.36 3.01
CA ALA A 23 3.12 -9.31 2.93
C ALA A 23 2.27 -8.05 2.67
N GLY A 24 2.05 -7.25 3.72
CA GLY A 24 1.50 -5.92 3.56
C GLY A 24 2.28 -5.24 2.44
N ALA A 25 1.56 -4.71 1.44
CA ALA A 25 2.20 -4.09 0.29
C ALA A 25 3.23 -3.08 0.81
N ALA A 26 4.47 -3.21 0.35
CA ALA A 26 5.52 -2.30 0.76
C ALA A 26 5.19 -0.89 0.24
N GLU A 27 5.52 0.15 0.99
CA GLU A 27 5.17 1.52 0.59
C GLU A 27 6.28 2.16 -0.24
N ILE A 28 5.90 2.84 -1.32
CA ILE A 28 6.74 3.82 -2.02
C ILE A 28 6.34 5.20 -1.50
N VAL A 29 7.30 5.91 -0.92
CA VAL A 29 7.08 7.24 -0.36
C VAL A 29 7.30 8.29 -1.44
N ILE A 30 6.28 9.11 -1.69
CA ILE A 30 6.33 10.28 -2.54
C ILE A 30 6.59 11.50 -1.65
N GLY A 31 7.71 12.17 -1.86
CA GLY A 31 8.01 13.43 -1.17
C GLY A 31 7.41 14.62 -1.92
N PHE A 32 6.79 15.54 -1.19
CA PHE A 32 6.35 16.84 -1.69
C PHE A 32 6.93 17.97 -0.82
N THR A 33 7.44 19.00 -1.49
CA THR A 33 7.85 20.27 -0.87
C THR A 33 7.35 21.44 -1.70
N GLY A 34 6.89 22.48 -1.01
CA GLY A 34 6.32 23.70 -1.58
C GLY A 34 5.65 24.51 -0.46
N PRO A 35 5.06 25.67 -0.79
CA PRO A 35 4.46 26.54 0.22
C PRO A 35 3.18 25.89 0.73
N LEU A 36 3.25 25.26 1.89
CA LEU A 36 2.09 24.67 2.58
C LEU A 36 1.49 25.62 3.60
N SER A 37 2.21 26.70 3.90
CA SER A 37 1.78 27.83 4.72
C SER A 37 2.11 29.18 4.08
N GLY A 38 1.72 30.27 4.74
CA GLY A 38 1.97 31.63 4.28
C GLY A 38 1.11 32.07 3.09
N PRO A 39 1.46 33.20 2.43
CA PRO A 39 0.62 33.83 1.41
C PRO A 39 0.41 32.98 0.15
N ALA A 40 1.30 32.03 -0.11
CA ALA A 40 1.25 31.15 -1.28
C ALA A 40 0.72 29.73 -0.94
N ALA A 41 0.22 29.51 0.29
CA ALA A 41 -0.20 28.20 0.77
C ALA A 41 -1.21 27.49 -0.15
N GLU A 42 -2.14 28.26 -0.72
CA GLU A 42 -3.20 27.73 -1.60
C GLU A 42 -2.62 26.94 -2.77
N TYR A 43 -1.57 27.46 -3.42
CA TYR A 43 -0.90 26.75 -4.52
C TYR A 43 -0.29 25.41 -4.09
N GLY A 44 0.33 25.35 -2.90
CA GLY A 44 0.89 24.11 -2.38
C GLY A 44 -0.20 23.12 -1.96
N GLN A 45 -1.29 23.59 -1.37
CA GLN A 45 -2.42 22.75 -0.98
C GLN A 45 -3.15 22.16 -2.20
N ASP A 46 -3.29 22.92 -3.28
CA ASP A 46 -3.86 22.42 -4.53
C ASP A 46 -3.01 21.28 -5.11
N CYS A 47 -1.68 21.45 -5.13
CA CYS A 47 -0.75 20.41 -5.55
C CYS A 47 -0.85 19.16 -4.67
N VAL A 48 -0.81 19.34 -3.35
CA VAL A 48 -0.95 18.24 -2.38
C VAL A 48 -2.27 17.49 -2.58
N THR A 49 -3.37 18.21 -2.77
CA THR A 49 -4.69 17.61 -2.99
C THR A 49 -4.71 16.76 -4.26
N GLY A 50 -4.10 17.25 -5.34
CA GLY A 50 -3.96 16.48 -6.58
C GLY A 50 -3.15 15.20 -6.42
N VAL A 51 -2.03 15.27 -5.70
CA VAL A 51 -1.18 14.09 -5.42
C VAL A 51 -1.91 13.09 -4.53
N ASP A 52 -2.58 13.55 -3.48
CA ASP A 52 -3.34 12.70 -2.57
C ASP A 52 -4.49 11.97 -3.28
N LEU A 53 -5.20 12.67 -4.18
CA LEU A 53 -6.23 12.07 -5.03
C LEU A 53 -5.66 10.95 -5.91
N ALA A 54 -4.54 11.20 -6.59
CA ALA A 54 -3.90 10.19 -7.44
C ALA A 54 -3.43 8.97 -6.64
N ILE A 55 -2.83 9.19 -5.47
CA ILE A 55 -2.42 8.11 -4.56
C ILE A 55 -3.62 7.28 -4.11
N ARG A 56 -4.72 7.94 -3.74
CA ARG A 56 -5.96 7.27 -3.33
C ARG A 56 -6.52 6.39 -4.45
N ASP A 57 -6.56 6.89 -5.68
CA ASP A 57 -7.08 6.13 -6.82
C ASP A 57 -6.18 4.93 -7.15
N ILE A 58 -4.85 5.10 -7.16
CA ILE A 58 -3.90 4.01 -7.43
C ILE A 58 -3.96 2.95 -6.33
N ASN A 59 -3.91 3.36 -5.06
CA ASN A 59 -3.97 2.43 -3.94
C ASN A 59 -5.33 1.71 -3.89
N GLY A 60 -6.42 2.42 -4.19
CA GLY A 60 -7.77 1.85 -4.29
C GLY A 60 -7.90 0.80 -5.41
N ALA A 61 -7.11 0.93 -6.48
CA ALA A 61 -7.00 -0.07 -7.54
C ALA A 61 -6.06 -1.25 -7.19
N GLY A 62 -5.50 -1.30 -5.98
CA GLY A 62 -4.60 -2.36 -5.52
C GLY A 62 -3.11 -2.04 -5.61
N GLY A 63 -2.76 -0.78 -5.90
CA GLY A 63 -1.37 -0.33 -5.98
C GLY A 63 -0.71 -0.66 -7.32
N ILE A 64 0.62 -0.80 -7.31
CA ILE A 64 1.41 -1.15 -8.50
C ILE A 64 2.29 -2.37 -8.28
N THR A 65 2.63 -3.08 -9.36
CA THR A 65 3.57 -4.20 -9.31
C THR A 65 4.92 -3.79 -9.91
N VAL A 66 5.99 -3.95 -9.13
CA VAL A 66 7.38 -3.72 -9.58
C VAL A 66 8.20 -4.96 -9.24
N GLY A 67 8.81 -5.60 -10.25
CA GLY A 67 9.63 -6.80 -10.04
C GLY A 67 8.88 -7.95 -9.36
N GLY A 68 7.58 -8.10 -9.64
CA GLY A 68 6.72 -9.14 -9.05
C GLY A 68 6.27 -8.87 -7.60
N LYS A 69 6.57 -7.70 -7.04
CA LYS A 69 6.10 -7.26 -5.72
C LYS A 69 5.08 -6.14 -5.86
N ASN A 70 4.06 -6.16 -5.01
CA ASN A 70 3.04 -5.11 -4.97
C ASN A 70 3.44 -4.01 -3.98
N TYR A 71 3.16 -2.78 -4.39
CA TYR A 71 3.45 -1.56 -3.64
C TYR A 71 2.24 -0.64 -3.61
N THR A 72 2.05 0.02 -2.48
CA THR A 72 1.16 1.18 -2.33
C THR A 72 1.99 2.46 -2.21
N PHE A 73 1.36 3.60 -2.43
CA PHE A 73 2.00 4.91 -2.28
C PHE A 73 1.60 5.59 -0.98
N ARG A 74 2.52 6.35 -0.38
CA ARG A 74 2.23 7.30 0.71
C ARG A 74 2.84 8.66 0.35
N LEU A 75 2.10 9.73 0.64
CA LEU A 75 2.60 11.10 0.50
C LEU A 75 3.25 11.58 1.81
N GLU A 76 4.50 12.01 1.72
CA GLU A 76 5.23 12.70 2.77
C GLU A 76 5.38 14.18 2.37
N LYS A 77 4.97 15.11 3.22
CA LYS A 77 4.90 16.54 2.88
C LYS A 77 5.76 17.33 3.84
N MET A 78 6.53 18.28 3.32
CA MET A 78 7.31 19.23 4.10
C MET A 78 7.07 20.64 3.58
N ASP A 79 6.77 21.58 4.48
CA ASP A 79 6.67 23.00 4.15
C ASP A 79 8.06 23.54 3.76
N ASP A 80 8.11 24.44 2.78
CA ASP A 80 9.37 25.03 2.30
C ASP A 80 9.80 26.30 3.04
N LEU A 81 8.96 26.77 3.99
CA LEU A 81 9.17 27.92 4.87
C LEU A 81 9.70 27.55 6.26
#